data_AF-A0A1G7SKG7-F1
#
_entry.id   AF-A0A1G7SKG7-F1
#
_cell.length_a   1.000
_cell.length_b   1.000
_cell.length_c   1.000
_cell.angle_alpha   90.00
_cell.angle_beta   90.00
_cell.angle_gamma   90.00
#
_symmetry.space_group_name_H-M   'P 1'
#
loop_
_entity.id
_entity.type
_entity.pdbx_description
1 polymer ?
#
loop_
_entity_poly.entity_id
_entity_poly.type
_entity_poly.pdbx_seq_one_letter_code
_entity_poly.pdbx_strand_id
1 'polypeptide(L)'
;MKELLKLAARMGISVHGAHLEPGVFGEWYEDEREIYFDLKLCPSERDTTIAHELGHAHLGHACEDDPRAEEQADVFAARLLIDPAAYAQLERSGLLPHDIADELGVTLDLVNVFMQHCIVKLRGVTYVGSRLGMGMWRHREWVA
;
A
#
# COMPACT_ATOMS: atom_id res chain seq x y z
N MET A 1 8.89 -5.34 -0.83
CA MET A 1 9.77 -4.42 -1.61
C MET A 1 9.86 -4.69 -3.12
N LYS A 2 10.33 -5.86 -3.62
CA LYS A 2 10.60 -6.06 -5.07
C LYS A 2 9.41 -5.74 -5.99
N GLU A 3 8.20 -6.17 -5.63
CA GLU A 3 7.01 -5.92 -6.45
C GLU A 3 6.57 -4.45 -6.43
N LEU A 4 6.79 -3.74 -5.30
CA LEU A 4 6.57 -2.30 -5.20
C LEU A 4 7.51 -1.54 -6.14
N LEU A 5 8.80 -1.88 -6.14
CA LEU A 5 9.78 -1.25 -7.04
C LEU A 5 9.45 -1.51 -8.52
N LYS A 6 8.93 -2.69 -8.86
CA LYS A 6 8.44 -2.97 -10.22
C LYS A 6 7.21 -2.12 -10.57
N LEU A 7 6.29 -1.91 -9.63
CA LEU A 7 5.13 -1.05 -9.83
C LEU A 7 5.56 0.40 -10.04
N ALA A 8 6.44 0.93 -9.17
CA ALA A 8 7.03 2.26 -9.30
C ALA A 8 7.70 2.44 -10.67
N ALA A 9 8.54 1.49 -11.09
CA ALA A 9 9.20 1.54 -12.40
C ALA A 9 8.20 1.54 -13.57
N ARG A 10 7.09 0.79 -13.49
CA ARG A 10 6.02 0.83 -14.51
C ARG A 10 5.28 2.16 -14.55
N MET A 11 5.19 2.83 -13.40
CA MET A 11 4.66 4.19 -13.28
C MET A 11 5.70 5.24 -13.69
N GLY A 12 6.95 4.87 -14.01
CA GLY A 12 8.01 5.83 -14.29
C GLY A 12 8.40 6.64 -13.06
N ILE A 13 8.47 5.97 -11.90
CA ILE A 13 8.83 6.55 -10.61
C ILE A 13 10.11 5.89 -10.11
N SER A 14 11.07 6.69 -9.65
CA SER A 14 12.23 6.22 -8.90
C SER A 14 11.93 6.19 -7.41
N VAL A 15 12.46 5.18 -6.71
CA VAL A 15 12.31 5.02 -5.26
C VAL A 15 13.69 5.07 -4.63
N HIS A 16 13.88 5.96 -3.67
CA HIS A 16 15.15 6.27 -3.03
C HIS A 16 15.04 6.04 -1.52
N GLY A 17 16.09 5.50 -0.92
CA GLY A 17 16.23 5.43 0.53
C GLY A 17 17.14 6.55 1.02
N ALA A 18 16.68 7.36 1.98
CA ALA A 18 17.44 8.46 2.57
C ALA A 18 17.27 8.50 4.09
N HIS A 19 18.03 9.35 4.79
CA HIS A 19 17.71 9.71 6.17
C HIS A 19 16.83 10.96 6.15
N LEU A 20 15.56 10.78 6.47
CA LEU A 20 14.58 11.86 6.47
C LEU A 20 14.54 12.58 7.82
N GLU A 21 13.82 13.70 7.85
CA GLU A 21 13.61 14.46 9.09
C GLU A 21 12.85 13.60 10.14
N PRO A 22 13.09 13.82 11.44
CA PRO A 22 12.41 13.07 12.48
C PRO A 22 10.88 13.17 12.36
N GLY A 23 10.21 12.03 12.21
CA GLY A 23 8.75 11.95 12.06
C GLY A 23 8.28 11.82 10.61
N VAL A 24 9.17 11.96 9.63
CA VAL A 24 8.86 11.72 8.21
C VAL A 24 9.27 10.31 7.84
N PHE A 25 8.30 9.51 7.36
CA PHE A 25 8.54 8.12 6.97
C PHE A 25 8.82 8.00 5.47
N GLY A 26 8.12 8.78 4.65
CA GLY A 26 8.33 8.89 3.21
C GLY A 26 7.66 10.13 2.66
N GLU A 27 8.00 10.47 1.41
CA GLU A 27 7.48 11.64 0.69
C GLU A 27 7.41 11.33 -0.81
N TRP A 28 6.41 11.90 -1.48
CA TRP A 28 6.19 11.80 -2.92
C TRP A 28 6.41 13.16 -3.60
N TYR A 29 7.41 13.21 -4.48
CA TYR A 29 7.76 14.38 -5.28
C TYR A 29 7.17 14.25 -6.69
N GLU A 30 6.06 14.94 -6.96
CA GLU A 30 5.32 14.84 -8.22
C GLU A 30 6.15 15.30 -9.43
N ASP A 31 6.83 16.44 -9.33
CA ASP A 31 7.56 17.08 -10.42
C ASP A 31 8.76 16.21 -10.86
N GLU A 32 9.52 15.68 -9.91
CA GLU A 32 10.69 14.83 -10.14
C GLU A 32 10.32 13.36 -10.40
N ARG A 33 9.09 12.96 -10.06
CA ARG A 33 8.61 11.58 -10.04
C ARG A 33 9.45 10.68 -9.14
N GLU A 34 9.69 11.13 -7.92
CA GLU A 34 10.52 10.43 -6.94
C GLU A 34 9.77 10.13 -5.65
N ILE A 35 9.95 8.92 -5.14
CA ILE A 35 9.52 8.53 -3.80
C ILE A 35 10.75 8.40 -2.92
N TYR A 36 10.73 9.02 -1.75
CA TYR A 36 11.73 8.82 -0.71
C TYR A 36 11.13 8.05 0.47
N PHE A 37 11.94 7.21 1.11
CA PHE A 37 11.58 6.57 2.38
C PHE A 37 12.76 6.64 3.37
N ASP A 38 12.46 6.71 4.67
CA ASP A 38 13.51 6.71 5.70
C ASP A 38 14.18 5.32 5.82
N LEU A 39 15.50 5.28 5.72
CA LEU A 39 16.33 4.09 5.88
C LEU A 39 16.21 3.45 7.27
N LYS A 40 15.72 4.18 8.28
CA LYS A 40 15.50 3.67 9.64
C LYS A 40 14.28 2.76 9.76
N LEU A 41 13.35 2.81 8.80
CA LEU A 41 12.13 2.01 8.84
C LEU A 41 12.44 0.51 8.78
N CYS A 42 11.73 -0.26 9.60
CA CYS A 42 11.72 -1.71 9.49
C CYS A 42 11.06 -2.15 8.17
N PRO A 43 11.19 -3.43 7.77
CA PRO A 43 10.69 -3.88 6.47
C PRO A 43 9.19 -3.64 6.23
N SER A 44 8.34 -3.85 7.24
CA SER A 44 6.88 -3.67 7.11
C SER A 44 6.48 -2.20 7.03
N GLU A 45 7.08 -1.34 7.85
CA GLU A 45 6.93 0.11 7.77
C GLU A 45 7.36 0.61 6.40
N ARG A 46 8.55 0.22 5.94
CA ARG A 46 9.10 0.63 4.64
C ARG A 46 8.21 0.24 3.47
N ASP A 47 7.76 -1.01 3.42
CA ASP A 47 6.89 -1.47 2.34
C ASP A 47 5.53 -0.76 2.39
N THR A 48 5.00 -0.49 3.59
CA THR A 48 3.75 0.26 3.79
C THR A 48 3.88 1.70 3.32
N THR A 49 4.93 2.41 3.74
CA THR A 49 5.23 3.78 3.31
C THR A 49 5.38 3.87 1.80
N ILE A 50 6.20 3.02 1.17
CA ILE A 50 6.36 3.05 -0.29
C ILE A 50 5.02 2.78 -1.01
N ALA A 51 4.19 1.88 -0.49
CA ALA A 51 2.88 1.60 -1.06
C ALA A 51 1.91 2.79 -0.91
N HIS A 52 1.99 3.53 0.20
CA HIS A 52 1.23 4.75 0.45
C HIS A 52 1.63 5.86 -0.52
N GLU A 53 2.92 6.13 -0.68
CA GLU A 53 3.42 7.12 -1.66
C GLU A 53 3.05 6.76 -3.11
N LEU A 54 3.08 5.46 -3.45
CA LEU A 54 2.58 4.99 -4.75
C LEU A 54 1.08 5.24 -4.92
N GLY A 55 0.31 5.27 -3.83
CA GLY A 55 -1.09 5.66 -3.81
C GLY A 55 -1.28 7.13 -4.18
N HIS A 56 -0.52 8.03 -3.57
CA HIS A 56 -0.50 9.45 -3.96
C HIS A 56 -0.19 9.63 -5.45
N ALA A 57 0.89 9.00 -5.92
CA ALA A 57 1.29 9.07 -7.31
C ALA A 57 0.25 8.47 -8.27
N HIS A 58 -0.43 7.39 -7.89
CA HIS A 58 -1.45 6.74 -8.71
C HIS A 58 -2.72 7.59 -8.86
N LEU A 59 -3.09 8.31 -7.80
CA LEU A 59 -4.31 9.11 -7.75
C LEU A 59 -4.11 10.57 -8.17
N GLY A 60 -2.86 10.98 -8.42
CA GLY A 60 -2.52 12.35 -8.83
C GLY A 60 -2.61 13.33 -7.67
N HIS A 61 -2.25 12.89 -6.46
CA HIS A 61 -2.16 13.77 -5.30
C HIS A 61 -0.85 14.56 -5.35
N ALA A 62 -0.96 15.87 -5.16
CA ALA A 62 0.16 16.82 -5.22
C ALA A 62 0.44 17.51 -3.86
N CYS A 63 -0.45 17.33 -2.88
CA CYS A 63 -0.39 18.00 -1.59
C CYS A 63 -0.61 16.98 -0.47
N GLU A 64 0.34 16.89 0.45
CA GLU A 64 0.44 15.91 1.55
C GLU A 64 -0.47 16.27 2.76
N ASP A 65 -1.32 17.30 2.62
CA ASP A 65 -2.14 17.83 3.72
C ASP A 65 -3.67 17.68 3.51
N ASP A 66 -4.13 16.98 2.46
CA ASP A 66 -5.56 16.70 2.27
C ASP A 66 -5.94 15.36 2.95
N PRO A 67 -6.72 15.37 4.05
CA PRO A 67 -7.09 14.14 4.76
C PRO A 67 -7.77 13.10 3.87
N ARG A 68 -8.44 13.53 2.81
CA ARG A 68 -9.05 12.60 1.85
C ARG A 68 -8.01 11.96 0.95
N ALA A 69 -6.98 12.69 0.56
CA ALA A 69 -5.87 12.18 -0.23
C ALA A 69 -5.10 11.11 0.56
N GLU A 70 -4.81 11.40 1.84
CA GLU A 70 -4.18 10.47 2.79
C GLU A 70 -4.99 9.18 2.94
N GLU A 71 -6.31 9.30 3.22
CA GLU A 71 -7.19 8.12 3.34
C GLU A 71 -7.20 7.29 2.05
N GLN A 72 -7.23 7.94 0.89
CA GLN A 72 -7.23 7.24 -0.39
C GLN A 72 -5.88 6.55 -0.69
N ALA A 73 -4.76 7.16 -0.29
CA ALA A 73 -3.43 6.56 -0.38
C ALA A 73 -3.28 5.36 0.56
N ASP A 74 -3.76 5.46 1.79
CA ASP A 74 -3.83 4.35 2.75
C ASP A 74 -4.66 3.18 2.21
N VAL A 75 -5.84 3.47 1.66
CA VAL A 75 -6.70 2.44 1.05
C VAL A 75 -6.03 1.81 -0.16
N PHE A 76 -5.30 2.59 -0.95
CA PHE A 76 -4.51 2.05 -2.06
C PHE A 76 -3.43 1.09 -1.55
N ALA A 77 -2.65 1.51 -0.56
CA ALA A 77 -1.60 0.70 0.06
C ALA A 77 -2.16 -0.61 0.63
N ALA A 78 -3.28 -0.53 1.35
CA ALA A 78 -3.95 -1.68 1.94
C ALA A 78 -4.40 -2.69 0.86
N ARG A 79 -4.99 -2.21 -0.25
CA ARG A 79 -5.39 -3.07 -1.38
C ARG A 79 -4.21 -3.67 -2.13
N LEU A 80 -3.07 -2.98 -2.13
CA LEU A 80 -1.86 -3.41 -2.82
C LEU A 80 -1.11 -4.49 -2.03
N LEU A 81 -0.97 -4.31 -0.72
CA LEU A 81 -0.12 -5.16 0.13
C LEU A 81 -0.87 -6.34 0.76
N ILE A 82 -2.14 -6.18 1.14
CA ILE A 82 -2.87 -7.22 1.87
C ILE A 82 -3.55 -8.16 0.87
N ASP A 83 -3.18 -9.44 0.91
CA ASP A 83 -3.97 -10.49 0.26
C ASP A 83 -5.21 -10.80 1.10
N PRO A 84 -6.43 -10.49 0.62
CA PRO A 84 -7.64 -10.75 1.37
C PRO A 84 -7.88 -12.23 1.69
N ALA A 85 -7.39 -13.15 0.85
CA ALA A 85 -7.55 -14.58 1.10
C ALA A 85 -6.69 -15.01 2.31
N ALA A 86 -5.45 -14.53 2.37
CA ALA A 86 -4.55 -14.71 3.49
C ALA A 86 -5.12 -14.05 4.76
N TYR A 87 -5.53 -12.78 4.68
CA TYR A 87 -6.19 -12.09 5.79
C TYR A 87 -7.38 -12.88 6.34
N ALA A 88 -8.31 -13.31 5.46
CA ALA A 88 -9.50 -14.04 5.89
C ALA A 88 -9.18 -15.42 6.49
N GLN A 89 -8.08 -16.06 6.07
CA GLN A 89 -7.62 -17.30 6.68
C GLN A 89 -7.12 -17.06 8.11
N LEU A 90 -6.26 -16.05 8.29
CA LEU A 90 -5.70 -15.68 9.60
C LEU A 90 -6.79 -15.21 10.57
N GLU A 91 -7.74 -14.41 10.08
CA GLU A 91 -8.92 -14.00 10.85
C GLU A 91 -9.76 -15.21 11.28
N ARG A 92 -10.01 -16.18 10.39
CA ARG A 92 -10.76 -17.39 10.73
C ARG A 92 -10.05 -18.29 11.74
N SER A 93 -8.72 -18.27 11.79
CA SER A 93 -7.96 -18.95 12.85
C SER A 93 -8.05 -18.25 14.22
N GLY A 94 -8.69 -17.09 14.30
CA GLY A 94 -8.89 -16.35 15.55
C GLY A 94 -7.70 -15.49 15.97
N LEU A 95 -6.78 -15.18 15.06
CA LEU A 95 -5.67 -14.26 15.33
C LEU A 95 -6.18 -12.85 15.60
N LEU A 96 -5.49 -12.13 16.49
CA LEU A 96 -5.76 -10.73 16.76
C LEU A 96 -5.15 -9.86 15.66
N PRO A 97 -5.64 -8.62 15.44
CA PRO A 97 -5.16 -7.78 14.35
C PRO A 97 -3.65 -7.53 14.32
N HIS A 98 -2.98 -7.46 15.46
CA HIS A 98 -1.52 -7.29 15.53
C HIS A 98 -0.79 -8.55 15.07
N ASP A 99 -1.23 -9.74 15.49
CA ASP A 99 -0.68 -11.01 15.00
C ASP A 99 -0.90 -11.17 13.49
N ILE A 100 -2.05 -10.73 12.99
CA ILE A 100 -2.34 -10.72 11.55
C ILE A 100 -1.37 -9.80 10.80
N ALA A 101 -1.08 -8.62 11.35
CA ALA A 101 -0.14 -7.68 10.75
C ALA A 101 1.27 -8.28 10.63
N ASP A 102 1.74 -8.94 11.69
CA ASP A 102 3.02 -9.64 11.71
C ASP A 102 3.07 -10.78 10.68
N GLU A 103 2.03 -11.63 10.62
CA GLU A 103 1.93 -12.73 9.66
C GLU A 103 1.86 -12.26 8.19
N LEU A 104 1.21 -11.12 7.95
CA LEU A 104 1.13 -10.51 6.62
C LEU A 104 2.34 -9.63 6.26
N GLY A 105 3.22 -9.33 7.22
CA GLY A 105 4.38 -8.46 7.02
C GLY A 105 4.01 -7.00 6.74
N VAL A 106 2.93 -6.50 7.33
CA VAL A 106 2.44 -5.11 7.19
C VAL A 106 2.28 -4.44 8.56
N THR A 107 2.03 -3.13 8.60
CA THR A 107 1.75 -2.44 9.87
C THR A 107 0.33 -2.74 10.37
N LEU A 108 0.12 -2.64 11.70
CA LEU A 108 -1.22 -2.76 12.30
C LEU A 108 -2.19 -1.72 11.73
N ASP A 109 -1.72 -0.50 11.50
CA ASP A 109 -2.54 0.58 10.94
C ASP A 109 -3.05 0.21 9.55
N LEU A 110 -2.21 -0.40 8.70
CA LEU A 110 -2.63 -0.86 7.38
C LEU A 110 -3.70 -1.95 7.45
N VAL A 111 -3.60 -2.86 8.43
CA VAL A 111 -4.64 -3.87 8.69
C VAL A 111 -5.96 -3.20 9.10
N ASN A 112 -5.91 -2.18 9.95
CA ASN A 112 -7.10 -1.43 10.37
C ASN A 112 -7.77 -0.73 9.18
N VAL A 113 -6.99 -0.07 8.31
CA VAL A 113 -7.49 0.53 7.06
C VAL A 113 -8.15 -0.52 6.17
N PHE A 114 -7.51 -1.68 6.00
CA PHE A 114 -8.06 -2.78 5.21
C PHE A 114 -9.42 -3.25 5.77
N MET A 115 -9.52 -3.42 7.08
CA MET A 115 -10.75 -3.83 7.76
C MET A 115 -11.89 -2.82 7.60
N GLN A 116 -11.57 -1.52 7.62
CA GLN A 116 -12.55 -0.44 7.55
C GLN A 116 -13.03 -0.17 6.12
N HIS A 117 -12.13 -0.23 5.12
CA HIS A 117 -12.39 0.31 3.79
C HIS A 117 -12.33 -0.72 2.64
N CYS A 118 -11.70 -1.88 2.85
CA CYS A 118 -11.43 -2.83 1.76
C CYS A 118 -12.30 -4.08 1.78
N ILE A 119 -12.92 -4.38 2.92
CA ILE A 119 -13.76 -5.55 3.09
C ILE A 119 -15.17 -5.21 3.54
N VAL A 120 -16.14 -5.98 3.07
CA VAL A 120 -17.52 -5.96 3.53
C VAL A 120 -17.82 -7.32 4.14
N LYS A 121 -18.14 -7.36 5.43
CA LYS A 121 -18.53 -8.59 6.13
C LYS A 121 -20.04 -8.78 6.02
N LEU A 122 -20.48 -9.81 5.31
CA LEU A 122 -21.89 -10.19 5.21
C LEU A 122 -22.07 -11.61 5.73
N ARG A 123 -22.82 -11.77 6.84
CA ARG A 123 -23.23 -13.07 7.41
C ARG A 123 -22.06 -14.08 7.61
N GLY A 124 -20.92 -13.60 8.09
CA GLY A 124 -19.73 -14.44 8.31
C GLY A 124 -18.90 -14.73 7.05
N VAL A 125 -19.19 -14.06 5.94
CA VAL A 125 -18.43 -14.11 4.69
C VAL A 125 -17.81 -12.74 4.41
N THR A 126 -16.51 -12.71 4.15
CA THR A 126 -15.74 -11.49 3.84
C THR A 126 -15.71 -11.29 2.32
N TYR A 127 -16.33 -10.21 1.85
CA TYR A 127 -16.28 -9.76 0.46
C TYR A 127 -15.23 -8.65 0.33
N VAL A 128 -14.51 -8.61 -0.79
CA VAL A 128 -13.45 -7.60 -1.03
C VAL A 128 -13.88 -6.74 -2.20
N GLY A 129 -13.62 -5.43 -2.11
CA GLY A 129 -13.67 -4.55 -3.28
C GLY A 129 -12.74 -5.04 -4.39
N SER A 130 -12.97 -4.60 -5.63
CA SER A 130 -12.13 -4.94 -6.78
C SER A 130 -10.65 -4.70 -6.47
N ARG A 131 -9.84 -5.76 -6.52
CA ARG A 131 -8.37 -5.66 -6.46
C ARG A 131 -7.93 -4.70 -7.56
N LEU A 132 -6.84 -3.95 -7.36
CA LEU A 132 -6.20 -3.08 -8.36
C LEU A 132 -5.59 -3.85 -9.56
N GLY A 133 -6.26 -4.92 -10.00
CA GLY A 133 -5.90 -5.75 -11.12
C GLY A 133 -4.55 -6.41 -10.92
N MET A 134 -4.49 -7.49 -10.14
CA MET A 134 -3.32 -8.41 -10.17
C MET A 134 -3.08 -9.02 -11.58
N GLY A 135 -3.96 -8.73 -12.55
CA GLY A 135 -3.79 -8.96 -13.98
C GLY A 135 -3.89 -7.73 -14.90
N MET A 136 -4.20 -6.51 -14.42
CA MET A 136 -4.24 -5.31 -15.29
C MET A 136 -2.84 -4.89 -15.74
N TRP A 137 -1.81 -5.28 -15.00
CA TRP A 137 -0.41 -4.91 -15.28
C TRP A 137 0.38 -6.01 -16.02
N ARG A 138 -0.28 -7.11 -16.40
CA ARG A 138 0.32 -8.23 -17.17
C ARG A 138 0.15 -8.11 -18.68
N HIS A 139 -0.54 -7.10 -19.20
CA HIS A 139 -0.74 -6.93 -20.64
C HIS A 139 -0.57 -5.47 -21.08
N ARG A 140 0.54 -5.18 -21.75
CA ARG A 140 0.72 -4.03 -22.65
C ARG A 140 1.50 -4.55 -23.85
N GLU A 141 0.77 -4.92 -24.90
CA GLU A 141 1.37 -5.15 -26.21
C GLU A 141 1.39 -3.83 -26.97
N TRP A 142 2.50 -3.57 -27.66
CA TRP A 142 2.65 -2.42 -28.53
C TRP A 142 1.78 -2.61 -29.77
N VAL A 143 0.89 -1.66 -30.03
CA VAL A 143 0.29 -1.51 -31.36
C VAL A 143 1.11 -0.42 -32.06
N ALA A 144 1.85 -0.85 -33.08
CA ALA A 144 2.51 0.01 -34.06
C ALA A 144 1.47 0.71 -34.97
#